data_AF-A0A1S8A9C6-F1
#
_entry.id   AF-A0A1S8A9C6-F1
#
_cell.length_a   1.000
_cell.length_b   1.000
_cell.length_c   1.000
_cell.angle_alpha   90.00
_cell.angle_beta   90.00
_cell.angle_gamma   90.00
#
_symmetry.space_group_name_H-M   'P 1'
#
loop_
_entity.id
_entity.type
_entity.pdbx_description
1 polymer ?
#
loop_
_entity_poly.entity_id
_entity_poly.type
_entity_poly.pdbx_seq_one_letter_code
_entity_poly.pdbx_strand_id
1 'polypeptide(L)'
;MAEDGAEEARMDTLNRQAYKLIFRDWKIWLASLTLQGVGITGYSLAFFMPTILVEFGWKARDAQVHSIPVYAAAAVAMILVAWLSDRYKHRYGFIILCCSVATIGYGLLLGQQHLPRPAKYGALFLAAMGGWSAVPVAVVWLSNNVSGHWKRAFAAGIQLSLGNTSGLVATNVFLDRESPRYVTGYAVALALTWLGAAAATVLVLALRAENRRRDAGARDYRLRRGRPAEEVRNLGDDHPSFRFTL
;
A
#
# COMPACT_ATOMS: atom_id res chain seq x y z
N MET A 1 -26.83 -7.04 11.40
CA MET A 1 -26.35 -5.77 11.98
C MET A 1 -25.30 -5.04 11.14
N ALA A 2 -24.50 -5.69 10.28
CA ALA A 2 -23.61 -4.97 9.36
C ALA A 2 -24.31 -4.48 8.07
N GLU A 3 -25.47 -5.06 7.72
CA GLU A 3 -26.24 -4.68 6.53
C GLU A 3 -27.01 -3.35 6.71
N ASP A 4 -27.59 -3.09 7.89
CA ASP A 4 -28.39 -1.87 8.13
C ASP A 4 -27.55 -0.58 8.05
N GLY A 5 -26.27 -0.62 8.46
CA GLY A 5 -25.38 0.54 8.40
C GLY A 5 -24.85 0.86 7.00
N ALA A 6 -24.88 -0.10 6.07
CA ALA A 6 -24.44 0.10 4.70
C ALA A 6 -25.51 0.79 3.83
N GLU A 7 -26.78 0.65 4.21
CA GLU A 7 -27.90 1.29 3.51
C GLU A 7 -28.02 2.79 3.81
N GLU A 8 -27.63 3.22 5.01
CA GLU A 8 -27.70 4.62 5.45
C GLU A 8 -26.49 5.49 5.01
N ALA A 9 -25.37 4.87 4.66
CA ALA A 9 -24.09 5.54 4.37
C ALA A 9 -23.77 5.61 2.85
N ARG A 10 -24.71 6.13 2.05
CA ARG A 10 -24.58 6.20 0.58
C ARG A 10 -24.23 7.60 0.10
N MET A 11 -23.05 7.79 -0.50
CA MET A 11 -22.72 9.05 -1.19
C MET A 11 -23.15 9.00 -2.67
N ASP A 12 -24.43 9.23 -2.94
CA ASP A 12 -25.05 9.07 -4.27
C ASP A 12 -25.02 10.37 -5.10
N THR A 13 -24.94 11.55 -4.46
CA THR A 13 -24.94 12.84 -5.14
C THR A 13 -23.59 13.57 -5.03
N LEU A 14 -23.10 14.03 -6.19
CA LEU A 14 -21.82 14.71 -6.31
C LEU A 14 -21.98 16.23 -6.13
N ASN A 15 -22.19 16.65 -4.87
CA ASN A 15 -22.34 18.06 -4.52
C ASN A 15 -20.99 18.70 -4.08
N ARG A 16 -20.92 20.03 -4.00
CA ARG A 16 -19.71 20.75 -3.53
C ARG A 16 -19.21 20.27 -2.15
N GLN A 17 -20.14 19.87 -1.29
CA GLN A 17 -19.81 19.26 0.02
C GLN A 17 -19.17 17.88 -0.14
N ALA A 18 -19.67 17.04 -1.05
CA ALA A 18 -19.12 15.71 -1.33
C ALA A 18 -17.68 15.83 -1.85
N TYR A 19 -17.40 16.77 -2.77
CA TYR A 19 -16.04 17.07 -3.20
C TYR A 19 -15.13 17.48 -2.03
N LYS A 20 -15.60 18.37 -1.15
CA LYS A 20 -14.82 18.78 0.02
C LYS A 20 -14.54 17.61 0.98
N LEU A 21 -15.49 16.70 1.12
CA LEU A 21 -15.34 15.49 1.94
C LEU A 21 -14.35 14.50 1.32
N ILE A 22 -14.36 14.33 -0.01
CA ILE A 22 -13.38 13.48 -0.72
C ILE A 22 -11.97 14.05 -0.56
N PHE A 23 -11.74 15.29 -1.02
CA PHE A 23 -10.38 15.84 -1.11
C PHE A 23 -9.75 16.15 0.26
N ARG A 24 -10.57 16.39 1.29
CA ARG A 24 -10.08 16.62 2.66
C ARG A 24 -10.01 15.33 3.49
N ASP A 25 -10.26 14.16 2.89
CA ASP A 25 -10.19 12.91 3.62
C ASP A 25 -8.74 12.47 3.82
N TRP A 26 -8.25 12.63 5.04
CA TRP A 26 -6.91 12.23 5.45
C TRP A 26 -6.64 10.72 5.19
N LYS A 27 -7.67 9.87 5.19
CA LYS A 27 -7.53 8.43 4.93
C LYS A 27 -7.04 8.16 3.52
N ILE A 28 -7.57 8.89 2.53
CA ILE A 28 -7.20 8.74 1.12
C ILE A 28 -5.72 9.09 0.96
N TRP A 29 -5.28 10.21 1.54
CA TRP A 29 -3.89 10.65 1.46
C TRP A 29 -2.91 9.70 2.15
N LEU A 30 -3.21 9.24 3.38
CA LEU A 30 -2.34 8.28 4.08
C LEU A 30 -2.31 6.91 3.39
N ALA A 31 -3.43 6.42 2.89
CA ALA A 31 -3.48 5.16 2.15
C ALA A 31 -2.76 5.26 0.79
N SER A 32 -2.78 6.44 0.17
CA SER A 32 -1.99 6.72 -1.04
C SER A 32 -0.50 6.77 -0.75
N LEU A 33 -0.09 7.42 0.35
CA LEU A 33 1.30 7.43 0.78
C LEU A 33 1.80 6.03 1.16
N THR A 34 0.95 5.21 1.77
CA THR A 34 1.23 3.80 2.04
C THR A 34 1.48 3.04 0.73
N LEU A 35 0.57 3.17 -0.26
CA LEU A 35 0.73 2.52 -1.55
C LEU A 35 2.01 2.99 -2.27
N GLN A 36 2.30 4.29 -2.22
CA GLN A 36 3.50 4.86 -2.84
C GLN A 36 4.77 4.28 -2.19
N GLY A 37 4.88 4.32 -0.86
CA GLY A 37 6.07 3.85 -0.15
C GLY A 37 6.36 2.36 -0.38
N VAL A 38 5.32 1.52 -0.38
CA VAL A 38 5.47 0.09 -0.68
C VAL A 38 5.67 -0.18 -2.18
N GLY A 39 5.06 0.64 -3.05
CA GLY A 39 5.18 0.52 -4.49
C GLY A 39 6.60 0.75 -5.01
N ILE A 40 7.35 1.68 -4.42
CA ILE A 40 8.73 1.99 -4.83
C ILE A 40 9.61 0.75 -4.84
N THR A 41 9.50 -0.08 -3.82
CA THR A 41 10.20 -1.36 -3.65
C THR A 41 9.93 -2.32 -4.81
N GLY A 42 8.66 -2.49 -5.18
CA GLY A 42 8.28 -3.30 -6.34
C GLY A 42 8.85 -2.76 -7.66
N TYR A 43 8.68 -1.47 -7.91
CA TYR A 43 9.14 -0.82 -9.14
C TYR A 43 10.65 -0.77 -9.27
N SER A 44 11.37 -0.43 -8.20
CA SER A 44 12.83 -0.39 -8.17
C SER A 44 13.42 -1.76 -8.50
N LEU A 45 12.88 -2.82 -7.88
CA LEU A 45 13.29 -4.16 -8.23
C LEU A 45 12.96 -4.46 -9.69
N ALA A 46 11.79 -4.05 -10.18
CA ALA A 46 11.40 -4.38 -11.54
C ALA A 46 12.28 -3.74 -12.61
N PHE A 47 12.68 -2.49 -12.41
CA PHE A 47 13.55 -1.78 -13.36
C PHE A 47 15.00 -2.25 -13.32
N PHE A 48 15.52 -2.58 -12.13
CA PHE A 48 16.94 -2.84 -11.95
C PHE A 48 17.31 -4.32 -11.74
N MET A 49 16.35 -5.23 -11.60
CA MET A 49 16.63 -6.66 -11.40
C MET A 49 17.55 -7.27 -12.48
N PRO A 50 17.36 -6.99 -13.79
CA PRO A 50 18.29 -7.52 -14.79
C PRO A 50 19.72 -7.00 -14.61
N THR A 51 19.88 -5.72 -14.29
CA THR A 51 21.19 -5.09 -14.01
C THR A 51 21.86 -5.73 -12.81
N ILE A 52 21.12 -5.89 -11.71
CA ILE A 52 21.58 -6.55 -10.48
C ILE A 52 22.02 -7.99 -10.76
N LEU A 53 21.28 -8.74 -11.60
CA LEU A 53 21.65 -10.10 -11.98
C LEU A 53 22.91 -10.14 -12.84
N VAL A 54 23.13 -9.16 -13.72
CA VAL A 54 24.39 -9.04 -14.47
C VAL A 54 25.57 -8.81 -13.54
N GLU A 55 25.41 -7.98 -12.50
CA GLU A 55 26.44 -7.75 -11.48
C GLU A 55 26.79 -9.02 -10.69
N PHE A 56 25.85 -9.95 -10.54
CA PHE A 56 26.14 -11.24 -9.89
C PHE A 56 27.05 -12.13 -10.75
N GLY A 57 27.34 -11.72 -12.00
CA GLY A 57 28.23 -12.39 -12.94
C GLY A 57 27.50 -13.16 -14.03
N TRP A 58 26.22 -12.86 -14.27
CA TRP A 58 25.44 -13.47 -15.34
C TRP A 58 25.49 -12.64 -16.62
N LYS A 59 25.37 -13.29 -17.77
CA LYS A 59 25.27 -12.56 -19.04
C LYS A 59 23.90 -11.88 -19.11
N ALA A 60 23.80 -10.75 -19.81
CA ALA A 60 22.56 -9.99 -19.93
C ALA A 60 21.36 -10.84 -20.41
N ARG A 61 21.59 -11.78 -21.34
CA ARG A 61 20.57 -12.73 -21.80
C ARG A 61 20.09 -13.65 -20.67
N ASP A 62 21.02 -14.21 -19.90
CA ASP A 62 20.72 -15.15 -18.83
C ASP A 62 20.04 -14.43 -17.65
N ALA A 63 20.48 -13.21 -17.33
CA ALA A 63 19.87 -12.35 -16.32
C ALA A 63 18.36 -12.14 -16.56
N GLN A 64 17.94 -11.91 -17.80
CA GLN A 64 16.53 -11.79 -18.15
C GLN A 64 15.76 -13.08 -17.88
N VAL A 65 16.30 -14.24 -18.29
CA VAL A 65 15.68 -15.55 -18.06
C VAL A 65 15.50 -15.82 -16.57
N HIS A 66 16.48 -15.44 -15.76
CA HIS A 66 16.42 -15.68 -14.33
C HIS A 66 15.59 -14.66 -13.53
N SER A 67 15.17 -13.55 -14.14
CA SER A 67 14.17 -12.67 -13.54
C SER A 67 12.77 -13.31 -13.54
N ILE A 68 12.47 -14.18 -14.53
CA ILE A 68 11.18 -14.85 -14.69
C ILE A 68 10.75 -15.62 -13.43
N PRO A 69 11.55 -16.55 -12.87
CA PRO A 69 11.14 -17.29 -11.67
C PRO A 69 10.99 -16.38 -10.43
N VAL A 70 11.70 -15.26 -10.36
CA VAL A 70 11.56 -14.28 -9.27
C VAL A 70 10.17 -13.65 -9.34
N TYR A 71 9.72 -13.22 -10.53
CA TYR A 71 8.37 -12.69 -10.73
C TYR A 71 7.28 -13.74 -10.55
N ALA A 72 7.51 -14.98 -10.99
CA ALA A 72 6.57 -16.07 -10.79
C ALA A 72 6.34 -16.34 -9.30
N ALA A 73 7.41 -16.38 -8.50
CA ALA A 73 7.31 -16.51 -7.05
C ALA A 73 6.62 -15.31 -6.41
N ALA A 74 6.91 -14.08 -6.87
CA ALA A 74 6.23 -12.87 -6.39
C ALA A 74 4.73 -12.89 -6.70
N ALA A 75 4.32 -13.38 -7.88
CA ALA A 75 2.92 -13.51 -8.25
C ALA A 75 2.18 -14.53 -7.37
N VAL A 76 2.79 -15.68 -7.11
CA VAL A 76 2.22 -16.69 -6.20
C VAL A 76 2.11 -16.12 -4.78
N ALA A 77 3.16 -15.47 -4.27
CA ALA A 77 3.13 -14.83 -2.96
C ALA A 77 2.05 -13.74 -2.88
N MET A 78 1.90 -12.92 -3.92
CA MET A 78 0.88 -11.89 -4.00
C MET A 78 -0.53 -12.47 -3.88
N ILE A 79 -0.84 -13.53 -4.62
CA ILE A 79 -2.14 -14.21 -4.56
C ILE A 79 -2.38 -14.80 -3.17
N LEU A 80 -1.37 -15.48 -2.61
CA LEU A 80 -1.47 -16.08 -1.28
C LEU A 80 -1.70 -15.03 -0.20
N VAL A 81 -0.94 -13.94 -0.20
CA VAL A 81 -1.08 -12.86 0.77
C VAL A 81 -2.43 -12.16 0.61
N ALA A 82 -2.89 -11.91 -0.61
CA ALA A 82 -4.21 -11.34 -0.86
C ALA A 82 -5.33 -12.23 -0.27
N TRP A 83 -5.31 -13.53 -0.58
CA TRP A 83 -6.27 -14.50 -0.05
C TRP A 83 -6.22 -14.61 1.48
N LEU A 84 -5.02 -14.67 2.05
CA LEU A 84 -4.82 -14.77 3.49
C LEU A 84 -5.29 -13.50 4.22
N SER A 85 -5.02 -12.34 3.63
CA SER A 85 -5.48 -11.03 4.10
C SER A 85 -7.00 -10.90 4.08
N ASP A 86 -7.66 -11.44 3.05
CA ASP A 86 -9.12 -11.52 2.98
C ASP A 86 -9.68 -12.43 4.09
N ARG A 87 -9.05 -13.59 4.31
CA ARG A 87 -9.51 -14.58 5.29
C ARG A 87 -9.39 -14.08 6.73
N TYR A 88 -8.27 -13.47 7.10
CA TYR A 88 -8.04 -12.98 8.47
C TYR A 88 -8.59 -11.57 8.73
N LYS A 89 -9.02 -10.85 7.69
CA LYS A 89 -9.59 -9.50 7.79
C LYS A 89 -8.72 -8.50 8.56
N HIS A 90 -7.39 -8.69 8.54
CA HIS A 90 -6.44 -7.85 9.26
C HIS A 90 -5.40 -7.26 8.30
N ARG A 91 -5.75 -6.17 7.63
CA ARG A 91 -4.98 -5.66 6.48
C ARG A 91 -3.65 -5.06 6.90
N TYR A 92 -3.64 -4.27 7.98
CA TYR A 92 -2.41 -3.67 8.52
C TYR A 92 -1.31 -4.69 8.81
N GLY A 93 -1.65 -5.81 9.47
CA GLY A 93 -0.67 -6.85 9.81
C GLY A 93 0.01 -7.44 8.58
N PHE A 94 -0.72 -7.67 7.49
CA PHE A 94 -0.14 -8.17 6.24
C PHE A 94 0.76 -7.14 5.55
N ILE A 95 0.40 -5.84 5.59
CA ILE A 95 1.26 -4.78 5.05
C ILE A 95 2.60 -4.76 5.80
N ILE A 96 2.58 -4.78 7.14
CA ILE A 96 3.81 -4.79 7.94
C ILE A 96 4.63 -6.07 7.70
N LEU A 97 3.98 -7.22 7.59
CA LEU A 97 4.65 -8.48 7.26
C LEU A 97 5.37 -8.41 5.91
N CYS A 98 4.67 -7.93 4.87
CA CYS A 98 5.26 -7.75 3.55
C CYS A 98 6.43 -6.75 3.54
N CYS A 99 6.29 -5.61 4.23
CA CYS A 99 7.37 -4.65 4.41
C CYS A 99 8.57 -5.27 5.15
N SER A 100 8.33 -6.13 6.14
CA SER A 100 9.38 -6.84 6.88
C SER A 100 10.12 -7.83 5.98
N VAL A 101 9.39 -8.61 5.18
CA VAL A 101 9.98 -9.56 4.21
C VAL A 101 10.79 -8.81 3.15
N ALA A 102 10.26 -7.71 2.62
CA ALA A 102 10.99 -6.85 1.68
C ALA A 102 12.26 -6.26 2.32
N THR A 103 12.18 -5.87 3.60
CA THR A 103 13.32 -5.35 4.36
C THR A 103 14.42 -6.39 4.52
N ILE A 104 14.08 -7.65 4.77
CA ILE A 104 15.06 -8.74 4.83
C ILE A 104 15.73 -8.92 3.47
N GLY A 105 14.95 -8.96 2.38
CA GLY A 105 15.49 -9.08 1.03
C GLY A 105 16.45 -7.96 0.65
N TYR A 106 16.03 -6.70 0.83
CA TYR A 106 16.89 -5.55 0.54
C TYR A 106 18.04 -5.38 1.52
N GLY A 107 17.88 -5.75 2.79
CA GLY A 107 18.97 -5.77 3.78
C GLY A 107 20.08 -6.75 3.38
N LEU A 108 19.71 -7.94 2.90
CA LEU A 108 20.66 -8.92 2.36
C LEU A 108 21.36 -8.39 1.10
N LEU A 109 20.64 -7.72 0.21
CA LEU A 109 21.21 -7.10 -1.00
C LEU A 109 22.16 -5.95 -0.67
N LEU A 110 21.88 -5.17 0.37
CA LEU A 110 22.76 -4.08 0.84
C LEU A 110 24.06 -4.63 1.47
N GLY A 111 23.97 -5.77 2.16
CA GLY A 111 25.08 -6.51 2.76
C GLY A 111 25.77 -7.54 1.84
N GLN A 112 25.55 -7.50 0.53
CA GLN A 112 25.88 -8.60 -0.39
C GLN A 112 27.37 -8.96 -0.56
N GLN A 113 28.32 -8.23 0.04
CA GLN A 113 29.76 -8.40 -0.25
C GLN A 113 30.31 -9.78 0.11
N HIS A 114 29.78 -10.41 1.16
CA HIS A 114 30.23 -11.72 1.64
C HIS A 114 29.25 -12.85 1.31
N LEU A 115 28.17 -12.56 0.58
CA LEU A 115 27.14 -13.55 0.26
C LEU A 115 27.50 -14.34 -0.99
N PRO A 116 27.36 -15.68 -0.98
CA PRO A 116 27.50 -16.49 -2.17
C PRO A 116 26.38 -16.17 -3.17
N ARG A 117 26.63 -16.37 -4.47
CA ARG A 117 25.67 -16.05 -5.54
C ARG A 117 24.24 -16.60 -5.30
N PRO A 118 24.03 -17.85 -4.84
CA PRO A 118 22.69 -18.36 -4.55
C PRO A 118 21.96 -17.57 -3.45
N ALA A 119 22.67 -17.08 -2.44
CA ALA A 119 22.09 -16.28 -1.36
C ALA A 119 21.65 -14.90 -1.87
N LYS A 120 22.46 -14.27 -2.74
CA LYS A 120 22.07 -13.01 -3.41
C LYS A 120 20.83 -13.18 -4.27
N TYR A 121 20.76 -14.29 -5.01
CA TYR A 121 19.60 -14.62 -5.81
C TYR A 121 18.36 -14.85 -4.94
N GLY A 122 18.48 -15.60 -3.84
CA GLY A 122 17.39 -15.78 -2.88
C GLY A 122 16.91 -14.47 -2.24
N ALA A 123 17.81 -13.49 -2.02
CA ALA A 123 17.43 -12.17 -1.53
C ALA A 123 16.52 -11.40 -2.51
N LEU A 124 16.72 -11.57 -3.83
CA LEU A 124 15.82 -11.02 -4.85
C LEU A 124 14.40 -11.61 -4.75
N PHE A 125 14.26 -12.91 -4.46
CA PHE A 125 12.94 -13.52 -4.24
C PHE A 125 12.23 -12.89 -3.04
N LEU A 126 12.92 -12.74 -1.91
CA LEU A 126 12.35 -12.12 -0.71
C LEU A 126 11.93 -10.66 -0.97
N ALA A 127 12.80 -9.89 -1.63
CA ALA A 127 12.50 -8.51 -2.00
C ALA A 127 11.27 -8.42 -2.92
N ALA A 128 11.20 -9.28 -3.95
CA ALA A 128 10.11 -9.30 -4.90
C ALA A 128 8.77 -9.72 -4.25
N MET A 129 8.78 -10.81 -3.50
CA MET A 129 7.59 -11.32 -2.81
C MET A 129 7.07 -10.29 -1.81
N GLY A 130 7.93 -9.70 -0.99
CA GLY A 130 7.52 -8.68 -0.02
C GLY A 130 6.99 -7.40 -0.68
N GLY A 131 7.73 -6.87 -1.66
CA GLY A 131 7.39 -5.60 -2.31
C GLY A 131 6.08 -5.65 -3.09
N TRP A 132 5.88 -6.70 -3.89
CA TRP A 132 4.68 -6.82 -4.72
C TRP A 132 3.44 -7.26 -3.93
N SER A 133 3.59 -8.09 -2.89
CA SER A 133 2.43 -8.61 -2.15
C SER A 133 1.66 -7.57 -1.33
N ALA A 134 2.31 -6.48 -0.90
CA ALA A 134 1.65 -5.45 -0.12
C ALA A 134 0.78 -4.48 -0.95
N VAL A 135 1.02 -4.38 -2.27
CA VAL A 135 0.27 -3.52 -3.20
C VAL A 135 -1.24 -3.82 -3.18
N PRO A 136 -1.72 -5.05 -3.46
CA PRO A 136 -3.16 -5.33 -3.47
C PRO A 136 -3.79 -5.15 -2.09
N VAL A 137 -3.08 -5.47 -1.01
CA VAL A 137 -3.58 -5.31 0.36
C VAL A 137 -3.83 -3.82 0.67
N ALA A 138 -2.91 -2.94 0.29
CA ALA A 138 -3.06 -1.50 0.50
C ALA A 138 -4.22 -0.88 -0.31
N VAL A 139 -4.44 -1.36 -1.53
CA VAL A 139 -5.56 -0.91 -2.38
C VAL A 139 -6.92 -1.33 -1.80
N VAL A 140 -7.03 -2.61 -1.41
CA VAL A 140 -8.25 -3.14 -0.80
C VAL A 140 -8.52 -2.49 0.54
N TRP A 141 -7.48 -2.17 1.32
CA TRP A 141 -7.65 -1.54 2.62
C TRP A 141 -8.29 -0.14 2.53
N LEU A 142 -7.92 0.68 1.54
CA LEU A 142 -8.59 1.95 1.30
C LEU A 142 -10.05 1.74 0.89
N SER A 143 -10.29 0.81 -0.03
CA SER A 143 -11.63 0.51 -0.54
C SER A 143 -12.60 0.07 0.56
N ASN A 144 -12.12 -0.66 1.57
CA ASN A 144 -12.90 -1.07 2.74
C ASN A 144 -13.15 0.06 3.74
N ASN A 145 -12.38 1.14 3.71
CA ASN A 145 -12.46 2.27 4.64
C ASN A 145 -13.14 3.51 4.04
N VAL A 146 -13.70 3.38 2.85
CA VAL A 146 -14.42 4.44 2.15
C VAL A 146 -15.80 3.92 1.75
N SER A 147 -16.84 4.75 1.91
CA SER A 147 -18.21 4.45 1.50
C SER A 147 -18.74 5.48 0.50
N GLY A 148 -19.69 5.05 -0.32
CA GLY A 148 -20.24 5.83 -1.43
C GLY A 148 -19.53 5.59 -2.75
N HIS A 149 -20.31 5.41 -3.82
CA HIS A 149 -19.80 5.05 -5.15
C HIS A 149 -18.79 6.09 -5.67
N TRP A 150 -19.15 7.37 -5.61
CA TRP A 150 -18.28 8.46 -6.05
C TRP A 150 -16.99 8.55 -5.23
N LYS A 151 -17.10 8.48 -3.90
CA LYS A 151 -15.92 8.61 -3.04
C LYS A 151 -14.96 7.45 -3.23
N ARG A 152 -15.47 6.21 -3.39
CA ARG A 152 -14.65 5.04 -3.72
C ARG A 152 -13.92 5.22 -5.06
N ALA A 153 -14.61 5.71 -6.08
CA ALA A 153 -14.01 5.96 -7.39
C ALA A 153 -12.88 7.00 -7.32
N PHE A 154 -13.12 8.16 -6.69
CA PHE A 154 -12.09 9.18 -6.51
C PHE A 154 -10.95 8.70 -5.61
N ALA A 155 -11.25 8.01 -4.51
CA ALA A 155 -10.24 7.48 -3.60
C ALA A 155 -9.30 6.50 -4.31
N ALA A 156 -9.85 5.56 -5.09
CA ALA A 156 -9.06 4.62 -5.89
C ALA A 156 -8.24 5.34 -6.97
N GLY A 157 -8.83 6.32 -7.65
CA GLY A 157 -8.13 7.11 -8.67
C GLY A 157 -6.95 7.89 -8.09
N ILE A 158 -7.15 8.59 -6.98
CA ILE A 158 -6.08 9.34 -6.28
C ILE A 158 -4.99 8.38 -5.80
N GLN A 159 -5.39 7.28 -5.16
CA GLN A 159 -4.47 6.28 -4.63
C GLN A 159 -3.60 5.69 -5.74
N LEU A 160 -4.18 5.28 -6.87
CA LEU A 160 -3.42 4.72 -7.98
C LEU A 160 -2.55 5.78 -8.68
N SER A 161 -3.03 7.02 -8.79
CA SER A 161 -2.26 8.10 -9.41
C SER A 161 -0.99 8.42 -8.61
N LEU A 162 -1.12 8.58 -7.29
CA LEU A 162 0.02 8.78 -6.37
C LEU A 162 0.84 7.50 -6.19
N GLY A 163 0.22 6.34 -6.34
CA GLY A 163 0.91 5.06 -6.41
C GLY A 163 1.88 5.03 -7.58
N ASN A 164 1.46 5.40 -8.79
CA ASN A 164 2.31 5.38 -9.98
C ASN A 164 3.48 6.37 -9.93
N THR A 165 3.41 7.47 -9.17
CA THR A 165 4.56 8.38 -9.01
C THR A 165 5.74 7.72 -8.30
N SER A 166 5.54 6.59 -7.61
CA SER A 166 6.62 5.74 -7.11
C SER A 166 7.56 5.27 -8.22
N GLY A 167 7.05 5.03 -9.43
CA GLY A 167 7.84 4.61 -10.58
C GLY A 167 8.87 5.67 -10.99
N LEU A 168 8.49 6.96 -10.95
CA LEU A 168 9.40 8.07 -11.26
C LEU A 168 10.56 8.16 -10.27
N VAL A 169 10.30 7.90 -8.99
CA VAL A 169 11.35 7.84 -7.98
C VAL A 169 12.22 6.60 -8.22
N ALA A 170 11.58 5.43 -8.40
CA ALA A 170 12.26 4.16 -8.57
C ALA A 170 13.28 4.17 -9.73
N THR A 171 12.96 4.78 -10.88
CA THR A 171 13.87 4.86 -12.04
C THR A 171 15.13 5.70 -11.80
N ASN A 172 15.12 6.60 -10.82
CA ASN A 172 16.22 7.54 -10.55
C ASN A 172 17.08 7.15 -9.34
N VAL A 173 16.68 6.10 -8.61
CA VAL A 173 17.26 5.76 -7.31
C VAL A 173 18.50 4.86 -7.43
N PHE A 174 18.63 4.11 -8.53
CA PHE A 174 19.83 3.31 -8.82
C PHE A 174 20.76 4.08 -9.75
N LEU A 175 21.87 4.56 -9.18
CA LEU A 175 22.85 5.39 -9.89
C LEU A 175 23.97 4.52 -10.46
N ASP A 176 24.25 4.65 -11.76
CA ASP A 176 25.33 3.87 -12.43
C ASP A 176 26.71 4.07 -11.78
N ARG A 177 26.97 5.27 -11.26
CA ARG A 177 28.22 5.61 -10.54
C ARG A 177 28.44 4.80 -9.25
N GLU A 178 27.40 4.18 -8.71
CA GLU A 178 27.45 3.37 -7.49
C GLU A 178 27.45 1.86 -7.79
N SER A 179 27.54 1.49 -9.06
CA SER A 179 27.72 0.10 -9.47
C SER A 179 29.00 -0.47 -8.85
N PRO A 180 29.01 -1.72 -8.35
CA PRO A 180 27.94 -2.73 -8.34
C PRO A 180 27.16 -2.80 -7.02
N ARG A 181 27.28 -1.80 -6.15
CA ARG A 181 26.75 -1.86 -4.79
C ARG A 181 25.38 -1.19 -4.67
N TYR A 182 25.10 -0.19 -5.50
CA TYR A 182 23.83 0.56 -5.56
C TYR A 182 23.29 0.87 -4.16
N VAL A 183 24.18 1.32 -3.25
CA VAL A 183 23.85 1.50 -1.83
C VAL A 183 22.72 2.50 -1.68
N THR A 184 22.76 3.60 -2.44
CA THR A 184 21.68 4.60 -2.42
C THR A 184 20.39 3.99 -2.95
N GLY A 185 20.48 3.15 -3.99
CA GLY A 185 19.37 2.40 -4.55
C GLY A 185 18.58 1.62 -3.51
N TYR A 186 19.27 0.71 -2.83
CA TYR A 186 18.69 -0.15 -1.81
C TYR A 186 18.30 0.62 -0.53
N ALA A 187 19.10 1.60 -0.10
CA ALA A 187 18.82 2.38 1.10
C ALA A 187 17.58 3.27 0.94
N VAL A 188 17.41 3.91 -0.22
CA VAL A 188 16.22 4.75 -0.50
C VAL A 188 14.98 3.88 -0.62
N ALA A 189 15.05 2.74 -1.31
CA ALA A 189 13.93 1.80 -1.39
C ALA A 189 13.49 1.32 0.01
N LEU A 190 14.44 0.97 0.88
CA LEU A 190 14.17 0.62 2.28
C LEU A 190 13.56 1.77 3.08
N ALA A 191 14.14 2.98 2.99
CA ALA A 191 13.65 4.15 3.70
C ALA A 191 12.20 4.48 3.31
N LEU A 192 11.88 4.40 2.01
CA LEU A 192 10.53 4.68 1.50
C LEU A 192 9.53 3.56 1.80
N THR A 193 9.99 2.30 1.86
CA THR A 193 9.18 1.17 2.38
C THR A 193 8.74 1.45 3.82
N TRP A 194 9.68 1.86 4.67
CA TRP A 194 9.39 2.16 6.08
C TRP A 194 8.60 3.45 6.26
N LEU A 195 8.77 4.44 5.38
CA LEU A 195 7.87 5.60 5.32
C LEU A 195 6.43 5.18 5.00
N GLY A 196 6.24 4.26 4.04
CA GLY A 196 4.94 3.67 3.73
C GLY A 196 4.37 2.85 4.90
N ALA A 197 5.19 2.06 5.58
CA ALA A 197 4.80 1.30 6.78
C ALA A 197 4.44 2.22 7.96
N ALA A 198 5.14 3.34 8.12
CA ALA A 198 4.83 4.36 9.10
C ALA A 198 3.48 5.04 8.76
N ALA A 199 3.24 5.39 7.50
CA ALA A 199 1.96 5.92 7.04
C ALA A 199 0.80 4.92 7.29
N ALA A 200 1.02 3.62 7.03
CA ALA A 200 0.07 2.56 7.36
C ALA A 200 -0.19 2.49 8.87
N THR A 201 0.85 2.64 9.69
CA THR A 201 0.74 2.63 11.15
C THR A 201 -0.06 3.84 11.66
N VAL A 202 0.20 5.03 11.13
CA VAL A 202 -0.59 6.23 11.45
C VAL A 202 -2.05 6.03 11.02
N LEU A 203 -2.28 5.45 9.84
CA LEU A 203 -3.62 5.16 9.34
C LEU A 203 -4.37 4.21 10.29
N VAL A 204 -3.80 3.05 10.65
CA VAL A 204 -4.49 2.10 11.55
C VAL A 204 -4.76 2.69 12.93
N LEU A 205 -3.82 3.47 13.48
CA LEU A 205 -4.01 4.13 14.78
C LEU A 205 -5.13 5.17 14.73
N ALA A 206 -5.18 5.98 13.66
CA ALA A 206 -6.21 6.98 13.47
C ALA A 206 -7.59 6.35 13.21
N LEU A 207 -7.66 5.24 12.46
CA LEU A 207 -8.89 4.47 12.28
C LEU A 207 -9.38 3.86 13.60
N ARG A 208 -8.49 3.28 14.42
CA ARG A 208 -8.82 2.79 15.77
C ARG A 208 -9.34 3.92 16.66
N ALA A 209 -8.67 5.07 16.66
CA ALA A 209 -9.06 6.23 17.46
C ALA A 209 -10.44 6.77 17.03
N GLU A 210 -10.71 6.84 15.72
CA GLU A 210 -11.99 7.29 15.19
C GLU A 210 -13.11 6.28 15.49
N ASN A 211 -12.86 4.97 15.38
CA ASN A 211 -13.81 3.94 15.82
C ASN A 211 -14.15 4.09 17.31
N ARG A 212 -13.15 4.25 18.19
CA ARG A 212 -13.38 4.47 19.64
C ARG A 212 -14.19 5.73 19.93
N ARG A 213 -13.95 6.82 19.18
CA ARG A 213 -14.73 8.07 19.31
C ARG A 213 -16.17 7.90 18.86
N ARG A 214 -16.42 7.09 17.82
CA ARG A 214 -17.78 6.74 17.36
C ARG A 214 -18.51 5.84 18.35
N ASP A 215 -17.81 4.87 18.94
CA ASP A 215 -18.39 4.01 19.99
C ASP A 215 -18.76 4.80 21.25
N ALA A 216 -18.05 5.89 21.55
CA ALA A 216 -18.35 6.81 22.64
C ALA A 216 -19.44 7.86 22.30
N GLY A 217 -20.08 7.80 21.12
CA GLY A 217 -21.11 8.77 20.69
C GLY A 217 -20.59 10.17 20.37
N ALA A 218 -19.27 10.40 20.38
CA ALA A 218 -18.67 11.72 20.17
C ALA A 218 -18.86 12.28 18.75
N ARG A 219 -19.40 11.47 17.82
CA ARG A 219 -19.72 11.86 16.44
C ARG A 219 -21.21 11.97 16.16
N ASP A 220 -22.07 11.74 17.16
CA ASP A 220 -23.53 11.76 16.99
C ASP A 220 -24.08 13.16 16.71
N TYR A 221 -23.30 14.21 17.02
CA TYR A 221 -23.60 15.58 16.60
C TYR A 221 -23.74 15.71 15.08
N ARG A 222 -23.19 14.78 14.29
CA ARG A 222 -23.34 14.74 12.83
C ARG A 222 -24.74 14.33 12.40
N LEU A 223 -25.50 13.67 13.27
CA LEU A 223 -26.91 13.33 13.07
C LEU A 223 -27.85 14.41 13.61
N ARG A 224 -27.34 15.64 13.86
CA ARG A 224 -28.08 16.74 14.49
C ARG A 224 -29.51 16.89 13.93
N ARG A 225 -30.48 17.00 14.83
CA ARG A 225 -31.86 17.41 14.52
C ARG A 225 -31.83 18.73 13.73
N GLY A 226 -32.29 18.69 12.48
CA GLY A 226 -32.38 19.87 11.60
C GLY A 226 -31.54 19.80 10.32
N ARG A 227 -30.66 18.81 10.13
CA ARG A 227 -30.03 18.60 8.82
C ARG A 227 -31.02 17.93 7.85
N PRO A 228 -31.01 18.28 6.55
CA PRO A 228 -31.82 17.59 5.54
C PRO A 228 -31.51 16.09 5.56
N ALA A 229 -32.54 15.24 5.54
CA ALA A 229 -32.38 13.78 5.58
C ALA A 229 -31.50 13.26 4.42
N GLU A 230 -31.54 13.94 3.27
CA GLU A 230 -30.71 13.66 2.10
C GLU A 230 -29.22 13.93 2.35
N GLU A 231 -28.89 14.99 3.10
CA GLU A 231 -27.51 15.34 3.45
C GLU A 231 -26.93 14.37 4.49
N VAL A 232 -27.76 13.83 5.39
CA VAL A 232 -27.37 12.80 6.36
C VAL A 232 -27.09 11.47 5.65
N ARG A 233 -27.94 11.08 4.70
CA ARG A 233 -27.73 9.89 3.86
C ARG A 233 -26.47 10.00 3.01
N ASN A 234 -26.16 11.20 2.50
CA ASN A 234 -25.00 11.46 1.65
C ASN A 234 -23.65 11.56 2.41
N LEU A 235 -23.59 11.26 3.72
CA LEU A 235 -22.36 11.35 4.52
C LEU A 235 -21.32 10.26 4.22
N GLY A 236 -21.73 9.14 3.63
CA GLY A 236 -20.83 8.02 3.33
C GLY A 236 -20.12 7.49 4.59
N ASP A 237 -18.81 7.28 4.52
CA ASP A 237 -17.98 6.80 5.64
C ASP A 237 -17.84 7.81 6.80
N ASP A 238 -18.30 9.06 6.62
CA ASP A 238 -18.35 10.04 7.71
C ASP A 238 -19.58 9.84 8.62
N HIS A 239 -20.50 8.95 8.24
CA HIS A 239 -21.66 8.56 9.04
C HIS A 239 -21.23 7.88 10.36
N PRO A 240 -21.82 8.24 11.53
CA PRO A 240 -21.41 7.69 12.83
C PRO A 240 -21.57 6.18 12.99
N SER A 241 -22.49 5.55 12.24
CA SER A 241 -22.67 4.09 12.26
C SER A 241 -21.59 3.33 11.47
N PHE A 242 -20.87 3.98 10.55
CA PHE A 242 -19.82 3.33 9.77
C PHE A 242 -18.65 2.92 10.67
N ARG A 243 -18.16 1.68 10.50
CA ARG A 243 -17.02 1.14 11.25
C ARG A 243 -15.85 0.88 10.30
N PHE A 244 -14.70 1.46 10.64
CA PHE A 244 -13.47 1.31 9.85
C PHE A 244 -12.82 -0.05 10.09
N THR A 245 -12.21 -0.60 9.04
CA THR A 245 -11.49 -1.88 9.07
C THR A 245 -9.99 -1.66 9.28
N LEU A 246 -9.37 -2.55 10.06
CA LEU A 246 -7.98 -2.45 10.49
C LEU A 246 -7.00 -3.21 9.59
#